data_AF-A0A3Q3KH31-F1
#
_entry.id   AF-A0A3Q3KH31-F1
#
_cell.length_a   1.000
_cell.length_b   1.000
_cell.length_c   1.000
_cell.angle_alpha   90.00
_cell.angle_beta   90.00
_cell.angle_gamma   90.00
#
_symmetry.space_group_name_H-M   'P 1'
#
loop_
_entity.id
_entity.type
_entity.pdbx_description
1 polymer ?
#
loop_
_entity_poly.entity_id
_entity_poly.type
_entity_poly.pdbx_seq_one_letter_code
_entity_poly.pdbx_strand_id
1 'polypeptide(L)'
;MPRHRRLDFIIRKFKTYGTAANLPGCGRNSVRTAKKNLRVTARHLQDDMMKAGTSASVATIRRALNKQGLHGQTPRRTPLLTAKNIKSQLEYARRNLDKTTKFWEKVLRTDKTKLELRGTPWTGCQSIAGLTHRRTAQIIIK
;
A
#
# COMPACT_ATOMS: atom_id res chain seq x y z
N MET A 1 -12.53 6.49 -38.28
CA MET A 1 -13.92 6.16 -38.67
C MET A 1 -14.90 6.84 -37.73
N PRO A 2 -15.79 7.73 -38.20
CA PRO A 2 -16.78 8.39 -37.35
C PRO A 2 -17.86 7.36 -36.95
N ARG A 3 -18.06 7.15 -35.65
CA ARG A 3 -19.19 6.35 -35.16
C ARG A 3 -20.47 7.16 -35.39
N HIS A 4 -21.39 6.67 -36.21
CA HIS A 4 -22.71 7.28 -36.38
C HIS A 4 -23.41 7.37 -35.03
N ARG A 5 -23.74 8.59 -34.60
CA ARG A 5 -24.60 8.83 -33.44
C ARG A 5 -26.04 8.80 -33.89
N ARG A 6 -26.87 7.97 -33.26
CA ARG A 6 -28.31 7.87 -33.54
C ARG A 6 -28.99 9.21 -33.24
N LEU A 7 -29.84 9.69 -34.15
CA LEU A 7 -30.53 10.99 -34.07
C LEU A 7 -31.37 11.10 -32.78
N ASP A 8 -32.02 10.01 -32.38
CA ASP A 8 -32.84 9.94 -31.16
C ASP A 8 -32.06 10.28 -29.90
N PHE A 9 -30.77 9.90 -29.86
CA PHE A 9 -29.91 10.23 -28.74
C PHE A 9 -29.63 11.73 -28.67
N ILE A 10 -29.45 12.39 -29.83
CA ILE A 10 -29.22 13.84 -29.91
C ILE A 10 -30.48 14.61 -29.52
N ILE A 11 -31.64 14.21 -30.03
CA ILE A 11 -32.94 14.83 -29.70
C ILE A 11 -33.23 14.72 -28.21
N ARG A 12 -33.07 13.51 -27.63
CA ARG A 12 -33.29 13.29 -26.20
C ARG A 12 -32.37 14.16 -25.35
N LYS A 13 -31.10 14.24 -25.70
CA LYS A 13 -30.11 15.09 -25.02
C LYS A 13 -30.47 16.58 -25.11
N PHE A 14 -30.87 17.06 -26.29
CA PHE A 14 -31.25 18.45 -26.49
C PHE A 14 -32.48 18.82 -25.66
N LYS A 15 -33.51 17.95 -25.61
CA LYS A 15 -34.69 18.16 -24.76
C LYS A 15 -34.35 18.26 -23.27
N THR A 16 -33.34 17.53 -22.79
CA THR A 16 -32.96 17.54 -21.37
C THR A 16 -32.05 18.71 -20.98
N TYR A 17 -31.09 19.08 -21.83
CA TYR A 17 -30.02 20.01 -21.47
C TYR A 17 -29.95 21.28 -22.34
N GLY A 18 -30.85 21.41 -23.33
CA GLY A 18 -30.88 22.55 -24.25
C GLY A 18 -29.64 22.70 -25.14
N THR A 19 -28.76 21.70 -25.17
CA THR A 19 -27.41 21.85 -25.75
C THR A 19 -27.00 20.65 -26.59
N ALA A 20 -26.56 20.90 -27.82
CA ALA A 20 -26.02 19.88 -28.73
C ALA A 20 -24.53 19.55 -28.45
N ALA A 21 -23.77 20.49 -27.86
CA ALA A 21 -22.36 20.32 -27.50
C ALA A 21 -22.14 19.14 -26.53
N ASN A 22 -20.98 18.47 -26.61
CA ASN A 22 -20.66 17.33 -25.75
C ASN A 22 -20.70 17.77 -24.26
N LEU A 23 -21.47 17.04 -23.45
CA LEU A 23 -21.49 17.30 -22.01
C LEU A 23 -20.19 16.82 -21.39
N PRO A 24 -19.63 17.54 -20.41
CA PRO A 24 -18.50 17.04 -19.65
C PRO A 24 -18.88 15.70 -19.02
N GLY A 25 -18.04 14.68 -19.23
CA GLY A 25 -18.26 13.36 -18.64
C GLY A 25 -18.30 13.44 -17.11
N CYS A 26 -19.13 12.60 -16.47
CA CYS A 26 -19.10 12.43 -15.02
C CYS A 26 -17.67 12.03 -14.62
N GLY A 27 -17.05 12.75 -13.68
CA GLY A 27 -15.64 12.63 -13.24
C GLY A 27 -15.20 11.29 -12.62
N ARG A 28 -15.76 10.17 -13.06
CA ARG A 28 -15.49 8.78 -12.65
C ARG A 28 -14.07 8.32 -12.97
N ASN A 29 -13.34 9.03 -13.84
CA ASN A 29 -11.99 8.62 -14.24
C ASN A 29 -10.99 8.68 -13.09
N SER A 30 -11.02 9.72 -12.26
CA SER A 30 -10.04 9.89 -11.16
C SER A 30 -10.19 8.83 -10.07
N VAL A 31 -11.43 8.54 -9.67
CA VAL A 31 -11.75 7.49 -8.67
C VAL A 31 -11.37 6.12 -9.21
N ARG A 32 -11.64 5.83 -10.49
CA ARG A 32 -11.28 4.55 -11.12
C ARG A 32 -9.76 4.35 -11.17
N THR A 33 -9.00 5.40 -11.52
CA THR A 33 -7.54 5.34 -11.54
C THR A 33 -6.97 5.16 -10.13
N ALA A 34 -7.49 5.89 -9.14
CA ALA A 34 -7.08 5.77 -7.74
C ALA A 34 -7.37 4.37 -7.15
N LYS A 35 -8.48 3.72 -7.53
CA LYS A 35 -8.78 2.33 -7.11
C LYS A 35 -7.82 1.30 -7.69
N LYS A 36 -7.33 1.51 -8.92
CA LYS A 36 -6.33 0.62 -9.54
C LYS A 36 -4.98 0.74 -8.84
N ASN A 37 -4.57 1.96 -8.52
CA ASN A 37 -3.28 2.26 -7.92
C ASN A 37 -3.44 3.23 -6.74
N LEU A 38 -3.49 2.69 -5.51
CA LEU A 38 -3.62 3.48 -4.28
C LEU A 38 -2.42 4.41 -3.99
N ARG A 39 -1.32 4.27 -4.74
CA ARG A 39 -0.13 5.13 -4.64
C ARG A 39 -0.25 6.44 -5.42
N VAL A 40 -1.26 6.57 -6.26
CA VAL A 40 -1.43 7.75 -7.09
C VAL A 40 -1.85 8.94 -6.24
N THR A 41 -1.12 10.04 -6.36
CA THR A 41 -1.42 11.27 -5.62
C THR A 41 -2.50 12.09 -6.31
N ALA A 42 -3.20 12.93 -5.54
CA ALA A 42 -4.22 13.82 -6.09
C ALA A 42 -3.67 14.82 -7.12
N ARG A 43 -2.38 15.19 -7.05
CA ARG A 43 -1.73 16.01 -8.08
C ARG A 43 -1.54 15.24 -9.39
N HIS A 44 -1.06 14.00 -9.31
CA HIS A 44 -0.93 13.17 -10.50
C HIS A 44 -2.27 12.95 -11.21
N LEU A 45 -3.35 12.74 -10.44
CA LEU A 45 -4.71 12.69 -10.99
C LEU A 45 -5.12 14.01 -11.64
N GLN A 46 -4.69 15.14 -11.09
CA GLN A 46 -4.95 16.46 -11.67
C GLN A 46 -4.27 16.60 -13.04
N ASP A 47 -3.01 16.20 -13.14
CA ASP A 47 -2.23 16.25 -14.39
C ASP A 47 -2.87 15.34 -15.45
N ASP A 48 -3.28 14.13 -15.07
CA ASP A 48 -4.00 13.20 -15.95
C ASP A 48 -5.34 13.76 -16.43
N MET A 49 -6.07 14.46 -15.55
CA MET A 49 -7.31 15.14 -15.90
C MET A 49 -7.06 16.30 -16.87
N MET A 50 -6.02 17.11 -16.63
CA MET A 50 -5.63 18.20 -17.52
C MET A 50 -5.27 17.68 -18.92
N LYS A 51 -4.50 16.59 -19.01
CA LYS A 51 -4.19 15.92 -20.29
C LYS A 51 -5.45 15.42 -21.01
N ALA A 52 -6.46 15.00 -20.25
CA ALA A 52 -7.76 14.59 -20.79
C ALA A 52 -8.71 15.78 -21.11
N GLY A 53 -8.25 17.03 -20.98
CA GLY A 53 -9.04 18.22 -21.27
C GLY A 53 -10.05 18.60 -20.17
N THR A 54 -9.91 18.05 -18.96
CA THR A 54 -10.78 18.36 -17.82
C THR A 54 -9.97 19.04 -16.71
N SER A 55 -10.39 20.23 -16.27
CA SER A 55 -9.76 20.90 -15.13
C SER A 55 -10.52 20.62 -13.83
N ALA A 56 -9.79 20.30 -12.78
CA ALA A 56 -10.31 20.23 -11.42
C ALA A 56 -9.22 20.68 -10.44
N SER A 57 -9.62 21.30 -9.33
CA SER A 57 -8.67 21.60 -8.26
C SER A 57 -8.26 20.32 -7.53
N VAL A 58 -7.02 20.29 -7.00
CA VAL A 58 -6.55 19.19 -6.14
C VAL A 58 -7.50 18.96 -4.96
N ALA A 59 -8.06 20.03 -4.38
CA ALA A 59 -9.01 19.92 -3.28
C ALA A 59 -10.30 19.21 -3.69
N THR A 60 -10.83 19.52 -4.88
CA THR A 60 -12.01 18.85 -5.46
C THR A 60 -11.74 17.36 -5.68
N ILE A 61 -10.56 17.02 -6.19
CA ILE A 61 -10.13 15.62 -6.39
C ILE A 61 -10.07 14.90 -5.04
N ARG A 62 -9.44 15.49 -4.02
CA ARG A 62 -9.36 14.92 -2.65
C ARG A 62 -10.73 14.70 -2.04
N ARG A 63 -11.65 15.67 -2.17
CA ARG A 63 -13.04 15.52 -1.69
C ARG A 63 -13.77 14.37 -2.39
N ALA A 64 -13.62 14.26 -3.71
CA ALA A 64 -14.21 13.17 -4.49
C ALA A 64 -13.66 11.79 -4.08
N LEU A 65 -12.35 11.69 -3.81
CA LEU A 65 -11.73 10.46 -3.30
C LEU A 65 -12.22 10.11 -1.89
N ASN A 66 -12.27 11.09 -0.99
CA ASN A 66 -12.75 10.90 0.38
C ASN A 66 -14.23 10.46 0.42
N LYS A 67 -15.09 11.02 -0.43
CA LYS A 67 -16.50 10.58 -0.57
C LYS A 67 -16.63 9.10 -0.97
N GLN A 68 -15.57 8.53 -1.55
CA GLN A 68 -15.49 7.13 -1.97
C GLN A 68 -14.69 6.26 -0.97
N GLY A 69 -14.30 6.80 0.19
CA GLY A 69 -13.51 6.09 1.21
C GLY A 69 -12.03 5.92 0.86
N LEU A 70 -11.52 6.63 -0.16
CA LEU A 70 -10.12 6.56 -0.57
C LEU A 70 -9.31 7.63 0.16
N HIS A 71 -8.71 7.23 1.27
CA HIS A 71 -7.83 8.07 2.07
C HIS A 71 -6.36 7.84 1.74
N GLY A 72 -5.53 8.86 1.96
CA GLY A 72 -4.08 8.70 1.85
C GLY A 72 -3.56 7.72 2.91
N GLN A 73 -2.76 6.76 2.48
CA GLN A 73 -2.08 5.81 3.38
C GLN A 73 -0.59 5.78 3.09
N THR A 74 0.22 5.68 4.15
CA THR A 74 1.66 5.42 4.02
C THR A 74 1.88 3.92 3.84
N PRO A 75 2.60 3.47 2.79
CA PRO A 75 2.97 2.08 2.65
C PRO A 75 3.73 1.58 3.89
N ARG A 76 3.38 0.39 4.39
CA ARG A 76 4.13 -0.22 5.50
C ARG A 76 5.54 -0.57 5.03
N ARG A 77 6.54 -0.33 5.89
CA ARG A 77 7.90 -0.81 5.66
C ARG A 77 7.93 -2.32 5.88
N THR A 78 8.03 -3.08 4.80
CA THR A 78 8.15 -4.54 4.84
C THR A 78 9.52 -4.95 4.34
N PRO A 79 10.16 -5.98 4.94
CA PRO A 79 11.38 -6.54 4.37
C PRO A 79 11.10 -7.06 2.95
N LEU A 80 12.10 -7.00 2.09
CA LEU A 80 11.98 -7.50 0.72
C LEU A 80 11.85 -9.03 0.76
N LEU A 81 10.71 -9.54 0.32
CA LEU A 81 10.46 -10.98 0.25
C LEU A 81 10.96 -11.52 -1.09
N THR A 82 11.92 -12.43 -1.06
CA THR A 82 12.34 -13.18 -2.25
C THR A 82 11.35 -14.33 -2.52
N ALA A 83 11.24 -14.77 -3.77
CA ALA A 83 10.35 -15.88 -4.13
C ALA A 83 10.64 -17.17 -3.33
N LYS A 84 11.93 -17.43 -3.04
CA LYS A 84 12.38 -18.53 -2.20
C LYS A 84 11.84 -18.42 -0.78
N ASN A 85 11.92 -17.24 -0.16
CA ASN A 85 11.45 -17.01 1.21
C ASN A 85 9.92 -17.14 1.30
N ILE A 86 9.20 -16.65 0.29
CA ILE A 86 7.73 -16.79 0.24
C ILE A 86 7.36 -18.28 0.18
N LYS A 87 7.99 -19.04 -0.73
CA LYS A 87 7.72 -20.48 -0.88
C LYS A 87 8.03 -21.24 0.40
N SER A 88 9.20 -21.04 1.00
CA SER A 88 9.59 -21.74 2.22
C SER A 88 8.68 -21.39 3.41
N GLN A 89 8.31 -20.12 3.55
CA GLN A 89 7.40 -19.67 4.61
C GLN A 89 5.99 -20.25 4.43
N LEU A 90 5.50 -20.34 3.19
CA LEU A 90 4.20 -20.89 2.87
C LEU A 90 4.15 -22.42 3.07
N GLU A 91 5.19 -23.15 2.66
CA GLU A 91 5.35 -24.58 2.95
C GLU A 91 5.49 -24.86 4.45
N TYR A 92 6.17 -23.98 5.18
CA TYR A 92 6.22 -24.05 6.64
C TYR A 92 4.82 -23.83 7.24
N ALA A 93 4.10 -22.79 6.84
CA ALA A 93 2.76 -22.52 7.34
C ALA A 93 1.80 -23.71 7.09
N ARG A 94 1.79 -24.26 5.87
CA ARG A 94 0.96 -25.43 5.52
C ARG A 94 1.28 -26.65 6.38
N ARG A 95 2.56 -27.00 6.53
CA ARG A 95 2.99 -28.16 7.35
C ARG A 95 2.68 -28.02 8.85
N ASN A 96 2.49 -26.79 9.33
CA ASN A 96 2.31 -26.51 10.74
C ASN A 96 0.90 -26.01 11.09
N LEU A 97 -0.04 -25.97 10.12
CA LEU A 97 -1.39 -25.43 10.30
C LEU A 97 -2.20 -26.23 11.34
N ASP A 98 -2.14 -27.56 11.25
CA ASP A 98 -2.95 -28.47 12.09
C ASP A 98 -2.26 -28.85 13.42
N LYS A 99 -1.15 -28.19 13.76
CA LYS A 99 -0.37 -28.54 14.95
C LYS A 99 -1.05 -28.02 16.21
N THR A 100 -1.20 -28.90 17.19
CA THR A 100 -1.82 -28.61 18.48
C THR A 100 -0.96 -27.71 19.36
N THR A 101 -1.58 -27.03 20.34
CA THR A 101 -0.88 -26.14 21.29
C THR A 101 0.28 -26.85 22.02
N LYS A 102 0.09 -28.12 22.40
CA LYS A 102 1.14 -28.95 23.04
C LYS A 102 2.40 -29.13 22.19
N PHE A 103 2.28 -29.06 20.86
CA PHE A 103 3.44 -29.06 19.98
C PHE A 103 4.22 -27.75 20.13
N TRP A 104 3.52 -26.61 20.10
CA TRP A 104 4.13 -25.29 20.18
C TRP A 104 4.78 -25.00 21.54
N GLU A 105 4.21 -25.53 22.63
CA GLU A 105 4.81 -25.44 23.98
C GLU A 105 6.21 -26.08 24.06
N LYS A 106 6.51 -27.05 23.19
CA LYS A 106 7.81 -27.71 23.12
C LYS A 106 8.79 -27.01 22.18
N VAL A 107 8.32 -26.09 21.34
CA VAL A 107 9.16 -25.41 20.34
C VAL A 107 9.82 -24.21 21.00
N LEU A 108 11.12 -24.33 21.29
CA LEU A 108 11.95 -23.19 21.67
C LEU A 108 12.26 -22.35 20.44
N ARG A 109 12.03 -21.03 20.53
CA ARG A 109 12.40 -20.07 19.50
C ARG A 109 13.61 -19.28 19.97
N THR A 110 14.58 -19.13 19.08
CA THR A 110 15.77 -18.32 19.32
C THR A 110 15.86 -17.28 18.22
N ASP A 111 15.64 -16.02 18.57
CA ASP A 111 15.95 -14.89 17.69
C ASP A 111 17.13 -14.09 18.26
N LYS A 112 17.96 -13.57 17.37
CA LYS A 112 19.05 -12.66 17.75
C LYS A 112 18.63 -11.27 17.34
N THR A 113 18.16 -10.49 18.30
CA THR A 113 17.90 -9.06 18.10
C THR A 113 19.04 -8.25 18.69
N LYS A 114 19.62 -7.33 17.92
CA LYS A 114 20.57 -6.35 18.44
C LYS A 114 19.80 -5.31 19.26
N LEU A 115 20.04 -5.27 20.56
CA LEU A 115 19.48 -4.24 21.42
C LEU A 115 20.45 -3.06 21.50
N GLU A 116 20.04 -1.89 21.00
CA GLU A 116 20.80 -0.65 21.15
C GLU A 116 20.23 0.13 22.35
N LEU A 117 20.99 0.18 23.46
CA LEU A 117 20.59 0.81 24.73
C LEU A 117 20.34 2.33 24.63
N ARG A 118 20.91 2.97 23.62
CA ARG A 118 20.68 4.35 23.18
C ARG A 118 20.77 4.27 21.65
N GLY A 119 19.87 4.90 20.90
CA GLY A 119 19.66 4.70 19.45
C GLY A 119 20.81 5.12 18.52
N THR A 120 22.05 4.86 18.90
CA THR A 120 23.25 4.94 18.07
C THR A 120 23.91 3.56 18.02
N PRO A 121 24.32 3.09 16.84
CA PRO A 121 25.12 1.88 16.73
C PRO A 121 26.42 2.07 17.51
N TRP A 122 26.78 1.10 18.36
CA TRP A 122 28.12 1.02 18.96
C TRP A 122 29.16 0.86 17.84
N THR A 123 29.73 1.98 17.38
CA THR A 123 30.92 2.02 16.53
C THR A 123 32.12 2.24 17.44
N GLY A 124 32.63 1.15 18.01
CA GLY A 124 33.78 1.18 18.89
C GLY A 124 34.39 -0.20 19.04
N CYS A 125 35.21 -0.62 18.07
CA CYS A 125 36.27 -1.58 18.35
C CYS A 125 37.30 -0.87 19.23
N GLN A 126 37.14 -1.01 20.55
CA GLN A 126 38.25 -0.88 21.47
C GLN A 126 38.41 -2.24 22.15
N SER A 127 39.60 -2.81 21.98
CA SER A 127 40.05 -4.00 22.68
C SER A 127 39.91 -3.79 24.19
N ILE A 128 38.93 -4.44 24.80
CA ILE A 128 38.86 -4.54 26.26
C ILE A 128 39.61 -5.82 26.64
N ALA A 129 40.93 -5.70 26.79
CA ALA A 129 41.67 -6.62 27.63
C ALA A 129 41.16 -6.44 29.06
N GLY A 130 40.64 -7.51 29.66
CA GLY A 130 40.27 -7.56 31.07
C GLY A 130 38.83 -7.13 31.37
N LEU A 131 37.90 -8.08 31.29
CA LEU A 131 36.70 -8.11 32.12
C LEU A 131 36.21 -9.56 32.19
N THR A 132 36.70 -10.24 33.21
CA THR A 132 36.24 -11.54 33.65
C THR A 132 34.77 -11.46 34.08
N HIS A 133 34.02 -12.48 33.68
CA HIS A 133 32.72 -12.86 34.22
C HIS A 133 31.53 -11.88 34.02
N ARG A 134 30.96 -11.83 32.81
CA ARG A 134 29.53 -11.48 32.66
C ARG A 134 28.81 -12.51 31.79
N ARG A 135 27.95 -13.26 32.48
CA ARG A 135 27.02 -14.26 31.95
C ARG A 135 26.28 -13.67 30.75
N THR A 136 26.43 -14.30 29.60
CA THR A 136 25.55 -14.12 28.45
C THR A 136 24.14 -14.52 28.88
N ALA A 137 23.29 -13.54 29.16
CA ALA A 137 21.86 -13.79 29.35
C ALA A 137 21.28 -14.19 27.99
N GLN A 138 21.21 -15.51 27.75
CA GLN A 138 20.32 -16.05 26.73
C GLN A 138 18.90 -15.82 27.23
N ILE A 139 18.23 -14.82 26.67
CA ILE A 139 16.80 -14.62 26.89
C ILE A 139 16.09 -15.72 26.10
N ILE A 140 15.72 -16.80 26.78
CA ILE A 140 14.79 -17.81 26.27
C ILE A 140 13.39 -17.22 26.49
N ILE A 141 12.74 -16.76 25.42
CA ILE A 141 11.33 -16.36 25.45
C ILE A 141 10.50 -17.65 25.27
N LYS A 142 9.79 -18.06 26.31
CA LYS A 142 8.76 -19.11 26.24
C LYS A 142 7.46 -18.55 25.68
#